data_AF-A0A9E0HAB1-F1
#
_entry.id   AF-A0A9E0HAB1-F1
#
_cell.length_a   1.000
_cell.length_b   1.000
_cell.length_c   1.000
_cell.angle_alpha   90.00
_cell.angle_beta   90.00
_cell.angle_gamma   90.00
#
_symmetry.space_group_name_H-M   'P 1'
#
loop_
_entity.id
_entity.type
_entity.pdbx_description
1 polymer ?
#
loop_
_entity_poly.entity_id
_entity_poly.type
_entity_poly.pdbx_seq_one_letter_code
_entity_poly.pdbx_strand_id
1 'polypeptide(L)'
;MRWLLAAALAAVLSGCVVRYLRGPTLTGTCTGACDHYVGCRGGDDELRAACLAECPAVFTDAETLMAFESLSCPDTVEYVEGPGRRPLGAPASTSEARAD
;
A
#
# COMPACT_ATOMS: atom_id res chain seq x y z
N MET A 1 22.00 16.07 -27.70
CA MET A 1 21.68 16.05 -26.25
C MET A 1 20.21 16.27 -25.91
N ARG A 2 19.47 17.18 -26.58
CA ARG A 2 18.03 17.42 -26.30
C ARG A 2 17.11 16.20 -26.54
N TRP A 3 17.45 15.34 -27.51
CA TRP A 3 16.70 14.12 -27.83
C TRP A 3 16.79 13.04 -26.75
N LEU A 4 17.91 12.95 -26.03
CA LEU A 4 18.09 11.99 -24.94
C LEU A 4 17.26 12.38 -23.70
N LEU A 5 17.16 13.69 -23.42
CA LEU A 5 16.29 14.21 -22.36
C LEU A 5 14.81 13.96 -22.66
N ALA A 6 14.38 14.14 -23.91
CA ALA A 6 13.00 13.87 -24.32
C ALA A 6 12.64 12.38 -24.21
N ALA A 7 13.55 11.48 -24.59
CA ALA A 7 13.36 10.03 -24.46
C ALA A 7 13.32 9.58 -22.99
N ALA A 8 14.18 10.14 -22.14
CA ALA A 8 14.17 9.88 -20.71
C ALA A 8 12.87 10.35 -20.04
N LEU A 9 12.36 11.54 -20.41
CA LEU A 9 11.10 12.05 -19.88
C LEU A 9 9.90 11.19 -20.31
N ALA A 10 9.89 10.71 -21.56
CA ALA A 10 8.82 9.86 -22.08
C ALA A 10 8.78 8.46 -21.44
N ALA A 11 9.94 7.91 -21.06
CA ALA A 11 10.02 6.62 -20.37
C ALA A 11 9.46 6.70 -18.94
N VAL A 12 9.73 7.80 -18.22
CA VAL A 12 9.19 8.04 -16.88
C VAL A 12 7.66 8.22 -16.93
N LEU A 13 7.14 8.89 -17.96
CA LEU A 13 5.69 9.08 -18.14
C LEU A 13 4.98 7.78 -18.58
N SER A 14 5.59 6.96 -19.46
CA SER A 14 4.97 5.70 -19.89
C SER A 14 4.90 4.64 -18.79
N GLY A 15 5.88 4.60 -17.88
CA GLY A 15 5.88 3.67 -16.74
C GLY A 15 4.70 3.92 -15.77
N CYS A 16 4.32 5.18 -15.57
CA CYS A 16 3.18 5.55 -14.73
C CYS A 16 1.84 5.31 -15.42
N VAL A 17 1.74 5.52 -16.74
CA VAL A 17 0.46 5.44 -17.49
C VAL A 17 0.00 4.00 -17.72
N VAL A 18 0.92 3.04 -17.93
CA VAL A 18 0.53 1.62 -18.12
C VAL A 18 -0.02 1.01 -16.82
N ARG A 19 0.43 1.47 -15.64
CA ARG A 19 -0.18 1.11 -14.35
C ARG A 19 -1.56 1.75 -14.15
N TYR A 20 -1.84 2.88 -14.79
CA TYR A 20 -3.08 3.63 -14.62
C TYR A 20 -4.29 3.02 -15.35
N LEU A 21 -4.07 2.22 -16.41
CA LEU A 21 -5.14 1.67 -17.26
C LEU A 21 -5.78 0.37 -16.74
N ARG A 22 -5.18 -0.27 -15.74
CA ARG A 22 -5.86 -1.28 -14.93
C ARG A 22 -6.33 -0.60 -13.66
N GLY A 23 -7.53 0.01 -13.69
CA GLY A 23 -8.19 0.44 -12.47
C GLY A 23 -8.26 -0.73 -11.47
N PRO A 24 -8.17 -0.47 -10.16
CA PRO A 24 -8.16 -1.54 -9.17
C PRO A 24 -9.45 -2.35 -9.30
N THR A 25 -9.33 -3.64 -9.61
CA THR A 25 -10.43 -4.57 -9.44
C THR A 25 -10.72 -4.63 -7.95
N LEU A 26 -11.78 -3.96 -7.53
CA LEU A 26 -12.22 -3.96 -6.14
C LEU A 26 -12.75 -5.36 -5.82
N THR A 27 -12.06 -6.05 -4.93
CA THR A 27 -12.41 -7.41 -4.50
C THR A 27 -13.19 -7.41 -3.20
N GLY A 28 -13.00 -6.38 -2.36
CA GLY A 28 -13.55 -6.35 -1.01
C GLY A 28 -12.98 -7.46 -0.13
N THR A 29 -11.73 -7.88 -0.39
CA THR A 29 -11.06 -8.94 0.35
C THR A 29 -9.72 -8.45 0.89
N CYS A 30 -9.25 -9.06 1.97
CA CYS A 30 -7.90 -8.80 2.48
C CYS A 30 -6.82 -9.07 1.43
N THR A 31 -7.02 -10.04 0.54
CA THR A 31 -6.10 -10.31 -0.57
C THR A 31 -5.99 -9.12 -1.51
N GLY A 32 -7.12 -8.60 -2.02
CA GLY A 32 -7.10 -7.45 -2.92
C GLY A 32 -6.58 -6.17 -2.25
N ALA A 33 -6.98 -5.91 -0.99
CA ALA A 33 -6.49 -4.77 -0.23
C ALA A 33 -4.97 -4.82 0.01
N CYS A 34 -4.44 -5.99 0.38
CA CYS A 34 -3.00 -6.14 0.61
C CYS A 34 -2.20 -6.13 -0.71
N ASP A 35 -2.72 -6.70 -1.78
CA ASP A 35 -2.11 -6.62 -3.12
C ASP A 35 -2.04 -5.16 -3.59
N HIS A 36 -3.09 -4.37 -3.34
CA HIS A 36 -3.14 -2.94 -3.63
C HIS A 36 -2.09 -2.17 -2.82
N TYR A 37 -2.06 -2.35 -1.49
CA TYR A 37 -1.09 -1.68 -0.62
C TYR A 37 0.36 -2.02 -0.99
N VAL A 38 0.70 -3.30 -1.18
CA VAL A 38 2.06 -3.73 -1.55
C VAL A 38 2.44 -3.18 -2.92
N GLY A 39 1.49 -3.20 -3.87
CA GLY A 39 1.68 -2.62 -5.20
C GLY A 39 1.94 -1.11 -5.18
N CYS A 40 1.26 -0.37 -4.30
CA CYS A 40 1.44 1.07 -4.13
C CYS A 40 2.72 1.44 -3.38
N ARG A 41 3.06 0.71 -2.31
CA ARG A 41 4.29 0.93 -1.53
C ARG A 41 5.55 0.51 -2.28
N GLY A 42 5.43 -0.48 -3.17
CA GLY A 42 6.58 -1.13 -3.80
C GLY A 42 7.27 -2.14 -2.87
N GLY A 43 6.49 -2.92 -2.12
CA GLY A 43 6.99 -3.94 -1.20
C GLY A 43 7.15 -5.33 -1.82
N ASP A 44 7.51 -6.30 -0.97
CA ASP A 44 7.74 -7.70 -1.32
C ASP A 44 6.68 -8.65 -0.72
N ASP A 45 6.87 -9.96 -0.92
CA ASP A 45 5.97 -10.99 -0.41
C ASP A 45 5.93 -11.05 1.13
N GLU A 46 6.99 -10.61 1.83
CA GLU A 46 7.03 -10.56 3.29
C GLU A 46 6.07 -9.47 3.81
N LEU A 47 6.11 -8.28 3.21
CA LEU A 47 5.15 -7.23 3.51
C LEU A 47 3.72 -7.67 3.22
N ARG A 48 3.50 -8.39 2.12
CA ARG A 48 2.18 -8.92 1.76
C ARG A 48 1.67 -9.89 2.82
N ALA A 49 2.53 -10.81 3.28
CA ALA A 49 2.19 -11.75 4.33
C ALA A 49 1.85 -11.05 5.65
N ALA A 50 2.62 -10.02 6.04
CA ALA A 50 2.35 -9.22 7.22
C ALA A 50 1.01 -8.48 7.13
N CYS A 51 0.72 -7.86 5.98
CA CYS A 51 -0.57 -7.22 5.72
C CYS A 51 -1.73 -8.20 5.86
N LEU A 52 -1.62 -9.39 5.24
CA LEU A 52 -2.68 -10.41 5.31
C LEU A 52 -2.92 -10.92 6.72
N ALA A 53 -1.89 -11.00 7.56
CA ALA A 53 -2.01 -11.41 8.95
C ALA A 53 -2.75 -10.36 9.81
N GLU A 54 -2.51 -9.06 9.56
CA GLU A 54 -3.12 -7.97 10.34
C GLU A 54 -4.49 -7.54 9.79
N CYS A 55 -4.76 -7.76 8.50
CA CYS A 55 -5.97 -7.26 7.82
C CYS A 55 -7.31 -7.63 8.50
N PRO A 56 -7.56 -8.87 8.96
CA PRO A 56 -8.83 -9.22 9.60
C PRO A 56 -9.07 -8.52 10.95
N ALA A 57 -8.01 -8.01 11.59
CA ALA A 57 -8.14 -7.23 12.83
C ALA A 57 -8.45 -5.75 12.55
N VAL A 58 -8.11 -5.26 11.36
CA VAL A 58 -8.31 -3.86 10.94
C VAL A 58 -9.64 -3.69 10.20
N PHE A 59 -9.97 -4.63 9.32
CA PHE A 59 -11.16 -4.59 8.49
C PHE A 59 -12.14 -5.69 8.89
N THR A 60 -13.38 -5.28 9.16
CA THR A 60 -14.45 -6.19 9.60
C THR A 60 -15.45 -6.54 8.49
N ASP A 61 -15.43 -5.79 7.40
CA ASP A 61 -16.45 -5.87 6.36
C ASP A 61 -15.89 -5.59 4.97
N ALA A 62 -16.60 -6.09 3.95
CA ALA A 62 -16.18 -5.97 2.56
C ALA A 62 -16.29 -4.54 2.02
N GLU A 63 -17.18 -3.71 2.57
CA GLU A 63 -17.39 -2.33 2.11
C GLU A 63 -16.17 -1.46 2.47
N THR A 64 -15.68 -1.56 3.70
CA THR A 64 -14.47 -0.86 4.14
C THR A 64 -13.22 -1.35 3.41
N LEU A 65 -13.14 -2.64 3.07
CA LEU A 65 -12.08 -3.18 2.20
C LEU A 65 -12.13 -2.59 0.79
N MET A 66 -13.29 -2.53 0.16
CA MET A 66 -13.44 -1.91 -1.17
C MET A 66 -13.15 -0.41 -1.13
N ALA A 67 -13.54 0.29 -0.06
CA ALA A 67 -13.21 1.69 0.14
C ALA A 67 -11.70 1.90 0.23
N PHE A 68 -11.00 1.05 0.97
CA PHE A 68 -9.53 1.07 1.04
C PHE A 68 -8.86 0.75 -0.31
N GLU A 69 -9.34 -0.27 -1.03
CA GLU A 69 -8.86 -0.64 -2.38
C GLU A 69 -9.09 0.48 -3.41
N SER A 70 -10.07 1.35 -3.19
CA SER A 70 -10.37 2.49 -4.07
C SER A 70 -9.45 3.69 -3.87
N LEU A 71 -8.66 3.70 -2.79
CA LEU A 71 -7.76 4.81 -2.47
C LEU A 71 -6.66 4.94 -3.53
N SER A 72 -6.22 6.18 -3.74
CA SER A 72 -5.04 6.43 -4.55
C SER A 72 -3.80 5.91 -3.80
N CYS A 73 -2.74 5.52 -4.53
CA CYS A 73 -1.54 5.00 -3.88
C CYS A 73 -0.95 5.88 -2.76
N PRO A 74 -0.82 7.21 -2.88
CA PRO A 74 -0.34 8.02 -1.77
C PRO A 74 -1.27 7.93 -0.55
N ASP A 75 -2.59 7.96 -0.76
CA ASP A 75 -3.58 7.86 0.33
C ASP A 75 -3.56 6.47 0.99
N THR A 76 -3.37 5.41 0.19
CA THR A 76 -3.24 4.02 0.66
C THR A 76 -2.03 3.87 1.58
N VAL A 77 -0.87 4.42 1.18
CA VAL A 77 0.34 4.36 2.01
C VAL A 77 0.17 5.22 3.27
N GLU A 78 -0.39 6.43 3.15
CA GLU A 78 -0.64 7.30 4.30
C GLU A 78 -1.64 6.69 5.28
N TYR A 79 -2.68 5.99 4.82
CA TYR A 79 -3.64 5.33 5.70
C TYR A 79 -2.97 4.29 6.61
N VAL A 80 -1.99 3.56 6.07
CA VAL A 80 -1.29 2.48 6.77
C VAL A 80 -0.10 2.99 7.59
N GLU A 81 0.68 3.93 7.05
CA GLU A 81 1.96 4.39 7.59
C GLU A 81 1.92 5.81 8.16
N GLY A 82 0.75 6.45 8.14
CA GLY A 82 0.55 7.82 8.60
C GLY A 82 0.92 8.04 10.06
N PRO A 83 1.07 9.32 10.47
CA PRO A 83 1.55 9.68 11.81
C PRO A 83 0.67 9.06 12.90
N GLY A 84 1.29 8.26 13.77
CA GLY A 84 0.62 7.53 14.86
C GLY A 84 0.33 6.05 14.56
N ARG A 85 0.63 5.55 13.36
CA ARG A 85 0.56 4.12 13.01
C ARG A 85 1.93 3.47 13.15
N ARG A 86 1.95 2.21 13.60
CA ARG A 86 3.14 1.36 13.52
C ARG A 86 3.23 0.81 12.10
N PRO A 87 4.37 0.95 11.40
CA PRO A 87 4.55 0.32 10.09
C PRO A 87 4.33 -1.20 10.17
N LEU A 88 3.60 -1.75 9.20
CA LEU A 88 3.43 -3.20 9.07
C LEU A 88 4.80 -3.90 9.04
N GLY A 89 4.97 -4.93 9.89
CA GLY A 89 6.23 -5.67 10.03
C GLY A 89 7.27 -5.06 10.97
N ALA A 90 7.06 -3.86 11.54
CA ALA A 90 7.93 -3.36 12.60
C ALA A 90 7.84 -4.27 13.84
N PRO A 91 8.86 -4.35 14.71
CA PRO A 91 8.71 -5.03 16.00
C PRO A 91 7.63 -4.34 16.84
N ALA A 92 6.87 -5.09 17.63
CA ALA A 92 5.95 -4.49 18.60
C ALA A 92 6.79 -3.66 19.57
N SER A 93 6.57 -2.35 19.61
CA SER A 93 7.20 -1.49 20.60
C SER A 93 6.68 -1.91 21.97
N THR A 94 7.48 -2.68 22.70
CA THR A 94 7.31 -2.94 24.12
C THR A 94 7.49 -1.63 24.88
N SER A 95 6.44 -0.79 24.90
CA SER A 95 6.37 0.39 25.78
C SER A 95 5.79 0.04 27.15
N GLU A 96 5.64 -1.24 27.48
CA GLU A 96 5.22 -1.72 28.81
C GLU A 96 6.42 -2.18 29.66
N ALA A 97 7.43 -1.31 29.78
CA ALA A 97 8.50 -1.51 30.76
C ALA A 97 9.04 -0.15 31.22
N ARG A 98 8.40 0.42 32.26
CA ARG A 98 9.03 1.08 33.43
C ARG A 98 8.05 2.08 34.05
N ALA A 99 7.14 1.55 34.87
CA ALA A 99 6.62 2.27 36.02
C ALA A 99 7.30 1.65 37.25
N ASP A 100 8.36 2.31 37.74
CA ASP A 100 8.88 2.21 39.11
C ASP A 100 9.54 3.55 39.45
#